data_AF-A0A9N8RXR8-F1
#
_entry.id   AF-A0A9N8RXR8-F1
#
_cell.length_a   1.000
_cell.length_b   1.000
_cell.length_c   1.000
_cell.angle_alpha   90.00
_cell.angle_beta   90.00
_cell.angle_gamma   90.00
#
_symmetry.space_group_name_H-M   'P 1'
#
loop_
_entity.id
_entity.type
_entity.pdbx_description
1 polymer ?
#
loop_
_entity_poly.entity_id
_entity_poly.type
_entity_poly.pdbx_seq_one_letter_code
_entity_poly.pdbx_strand_id
1 'polypeptide(L)'
;MINATDKIYALLRDRKPRTMRQICDELGFVISTVSISMAQLRESHEVHIKAYDRGPKNCPMAIWVIGRGTDAKKPKPLTQKQLVHSERAKIADREREKRLREEMARPAFRHWQDAALFGEYRSAA
;
A
#
# COMPACT_ATOMS: atom_id res chain seq x y z
N MET A 1 6.17 -33.72 -17.64
CA MET A 1 6.43 -32.26 -17.56
C MET A 1 5.51 -31.71 -16.48
N ILE A 2 6.04 -31.01 -15.48
CA ILE A 2 5.19 -30.42 -14.43
C ILE A 2 4.53 -29.17 -15.02
N ASN A 3 3.19 -29.12 -15.02
CA ASN A 3 2.44 -28.00 -15.58
C ASN A 3 2.65 -26.73 -14.74
N ALA A 4 2.69 -25.57 -15.41
CA ALA A 4 2.83 -24.28 -14.73
C ALA A 4 1.67 -24.02 -13.76
N THR A 5 0.46 -24.43 -14.15
CA THR A 5 -0.77 -24.30 -13.37
C THR A 5 -0.67 -25.01 -12.01
N ASP A 6 -0.18 -26.25 -11.99
CA ASP A 6 -0.03 -27.03 -10.74
C ASP A 6 0.99 -26.38 -9.79
N LYS A 7 2.09 -25.85 -10.33
CA LYS A 7 3.10 -25.15 -9.52
C LYS A 7 2.56 -23.85 -8.92
N ILE A 8 1.80 -23.08 -9.70
CA ILE A 8 1.16 -21.85 -9.24
C ILE A 8 0.13 -22.17 -8.15
N TYR A 9 -0.67 -23.22 -8.34
CA TYR A 9 -1.63 -23.67 -7.33
C TYR A 9 -0.93 -24.09 -6.03
N ALA A 10 0.14 -24.88 -6.14
CA ALA A 10 0.93 -25.31 -4.99
C ALA A 10 1.53 -24.12 -4.23
N LEU A 11 2.02 -23.10 -4.94
CA LEU A 11 2.55 -21.88 -4.36
C LEU A 11 1.48 -21.10 -3.58
N LEU A 12 0.28 -20.98 -4.13
CA LEU A 12 -0.82 -20.21 -3.53
C LEU A 12 -1.52 -20.96 -2.38
N ARG A 13 -1.21 -22.24 -2.16
CA ARG A 13 -1.82 -23.07 -1.11
C ARG A 13 -1.60 -22.54 0.30
N ASP A 14 -0.57 -21.72 0.50
CA ASP A 14 -0.29 -21.01 1.76
C ASP A 14 -1.31 -19.91 2.09
N ARG A 15 -2.28 -19.66 1.19
CA ARG A 15 -3.32 -18.62 1.29
C ARG A 15 -2.77 -17.20 1.41
N LYS A 16 -1.49 -17.00 1.08
CA LYS A 16 -0.90 -15.68 1.10
C LYS A 16 -1.32 -14.92 -0.16
N PRO A 17 -1.77 -13.67 -0.02
CA PRO A 17 -2.10 -12.84 -1.16
C PRO A 17 -0.84 -12.51 -1.96
N ARG A 18 -0.86 -12.74 -3.27
CA ARG A 18 0.29 -12.50 -4.17
C ARG A 18 -0.13 -11.79 -5.44
N THR A 19 0.77 -10.98 -5.99
CA THR A 19 0.63 -10.38 -7.32
C THR A 19 1.20 -11.32 -8.38
N MET A 20 0.78 -11.18 -9.64
CA MET A 20 1.35 -11.98 -10.74
C MET A 20 2.87 -11.83 -10.85
N ARG A 21 3.40 -10.64 -10.54
CA ARG A 21 4.84 -10.39 -10.57
C ARG A 21 5.57 -11.19 -9.51
N GLN A 22 5.06 -11.20 -8.27
CA GLN A 22 5.62 -12.03 -7.20
C GLN A 22 5.59 -13.52 -7.56
N ILE A 23 4.52 -14.00 -8.19
CA ILE A 23 4.43 -15.39 -8.67
C ILE A 23 5.48 -15.67 -9.74
N CYS A 24 5.73 -14.72 -10.67
CA CYS A 24 6.78 -14.85 -11.68
C CYS A 24 8.17 -14.90 -11.02
N ASP A 25 8.44 -14.00 -10.08
CA ASP A 25 9.73 -13.89 -9.40
C ASP A 25 10.05 -15.16 -8.59
N GLU A 26 9.03 -15.78 -7.98
CA GLU A 26 9.20 -17.00 -7.17
C GLU A 26 9.30 -18.28 -7.97
N LEU A 27 8.58 -18.39 -9.09
CA LEU A 27 8.56 -19.62 -9.91
C LEU A 27 9.49 -19.55 -11.12
N GLY A 28 10.07 -18.38 -11.42
CA GLY A 28 10.90 -18.14 -12.60
C GLY A 28 10.14 -18.21 -13.93
N PHE A 29 8.81 -18.03 -13.90
CA PHE A 29 7.98 -18.07 -15.10
C PHE A 29 7.82 -16.69 -15.73
N VAL A 30 7.59 -16.68 -17.05
CA VAL A 30 7.23 -15.47 -17.78
C VAL A 30 5.79 -15.08 -17.45
N ILE A 31 5.52 -13.78 -17.41
CA ILE A 31 4.22 -13.24 -17.01
C ILE A 31 3.06 -13.70 -17.90
N SER A 32 3.30 -13.97 -19.18
CA SER A 32 2.31 -14.53 -20.10
C SER A 32 1.87 -15.93 -19.66
N THR A 33 2.80 -16.80 -19.30
CA THR A 33 2.51 -18.15 -18.79
C THR A 33 1.72 -18.09 -17.50
N VAL A 34 2.15 -17.24 -16.55
CA VAL A 34 1.43 -17.05 -15.28
C VAL A 34 0.02 -16.50 -15.53
N SER A 35 -0.15 -15.54 -16.45
CA SER A 35 -1.45 -14.97 -16.78
C SER A 35 -2.41 -16.02 -17.36
N ILE A 36 -1.93 -16.90 -18.25
CA ILE A 36 -2.75 -17.98 -18.83
C ILE A 36 -3.14 -18.98 -17.75
N SER A 37 -2.19 -19.45 -16.94
CA SER A 37 -2.47 -20.40 -15.86
C SER A 37 -3.40 -19.82 -14.79
N MET A 38 -3.25 -18.54 -14.44
CA MET A 38 -4.15 -17.87 -13.50
C MET A 38 -5.56 -17.70 -14.06
N ALA A 39 -5.71 -17.49 -15.38
CA ALA A 39 -7.01 -17.45 -16.03
C ALA A 39 -7.72 -18.82 -15.92
N GLN A 40 -6.99 -19.91 -16.18
CA GLN A 40 -7.51 -21.27 -16.03
C GLN A 40 -7.95 -21.57 -14.58
N LEU A 41 -7.13 -21.20 -13.58
CA LEU A 41 -7.47 -21.37 -12.16
C LEU A 41 -8.66 -20.51 -11.71
N ARG A 42 -8.85 -19.35 -12.35
CA ARG A 42 -9.98 -18.46 -12.06
C ARG A 42 -11.27 -19.03 -12.65
N GLU A 43 -11.21 -19.58 -13.86
CA GLU A 43 -12.34 -20.28 -14.50
C GLU A 43 -12.80 -21.49 -13.69
N SER A 44 -11.88 -22.21 -13.03
CA SER A 44 -12.22 -23.29 -12.09
C SER A 44 -12.67 -22.82 -10.70
N HIS A 45 -12.76 -21.50 -10.46
CA HIS A 45 -13.08 -20.88 -9.17
C HIS A 45 -12.14 -21.28 -8.02
N GLU A 46 -10.91 -21.67 -8.33
CA GLU A 46 -9.89 -22.04 -7.36
C GLU A 46 -9.11 -20.83 -6.83
N VAL A 47 -9.04 -19.75 -7.61
CA VAL A 47 -8.44 -18.48 -7.23
C VAL A 47 -9.39 -17.33 -7.54
N HIS A 48 -9.30 -16.25 -6.77
CA HIS A 48 -10.04 -15.02 -7.02
C HIS A 48 -9.17 -13.80 -6.70
N ILE A 49 -9.58 -12.65 -7.21
CA ILE A 49 -8.95 -11.38 -6.92
C ILE A 49 -9.47 -10.86 -5.58
N LYS A 50 -8.62 -10.87 -4.55
CA LYS A 50 -8.98 -10.39 -3.21
C LYS A 50 -9.08 -8.87 -3.16
N ALA A 51 -8.15 -8.18 -3.81
CA ALA A 51 -8.03 -6.73 -3.79
C ALA A 51 -7.27 -6.23 -5.01
N TYR A 52 -7.31 -4.91 -5.21
CA TYR A 52 -6.42 -4.22 -6.12
C TYR A 52 -5.52 -3.29 -5.33
N ASP A 53 -4.21 -3.39 -5.56
CA ASP A 53 -3.23 -2.46 -5.04
C ASP A 53 -2.86 -1.41 -6.09
N ARG A 54 -2.19 -0.33 -5.67
CA ARG A 54 -1.63 0.68 -6.57
C ARG A 54 -0.21 0.29 -6.94
N GLY A 55 -0.05 -0.15 -8.18
CA GLY A 55 1.26 -0.40 -8.77
C GLY A 55 2.04 0.87 -9.12
N PRO A 56 3.24 0.71 -9.71
CA PRO A 56 4.00 1.83 -10.25
C PRO A 56 3.15 2.59 -11.28
N LYS A 57 3.22 3.92 -11.26
CA LYS A 57 2.38 4.82 -12.08
C LYS A 57 0.88 4.79 -11.74
N ASN A 58 0.53 4.36 -10.52
CA ASN A 58 -0.85 4.34 -10.03
C ASN A 58 -1.80 3.44 -10.85
N CYS A 59 -1.23 2.46 -11.56
CA CYS A 59 -2.00 1.43 -12.26
C CYS A 59 -2.49 0.39 -11.26
N PRO A 60 -3.77 -0.03 -11.30
CA PRO A 60 -4.26 -1.03 -10.38
C PRO A 60 -3.65 -2.40 -10.67
N MET A 61 -3.08 -3.02 -9.65
CA MET A 61 -2.46 -4.34 -9.68
C MET A 61 -3.33 -5.33 -8.91
N ALA A 62 -3.73 -6.42 -9.57
CA ALA A 62 -4.56 -7.43 -8.93
C ALA A 62 -3.76 -8.24 -7.89
N ILE A 63 -4.33 -8.38 -6.71
CA ILE A 63 -3.85 -9.26 -5.64
C ILE A 63 -4.71 -10.53 -5.66
N TRP A 64 -4.06 -11.66 -5.87
CA TRP A 64 -4.69 -12.97 -6.00
C TRP A 64 -4.57 -13.75 -4.71
N VAL A 65 -5.59 -14.55 -4.41
CA VAL A 65 -5.58 -15.49 -3.30
C VAL A 65 -6.26 -16.80 -3.72
N ILE A 66 -5.83 -17.91 -3.14
CA ILE A 66 -6.49 -19.21 -3.31
C ILE A 66 -7.80 -19.28 -2.53
N GLY A 67 -8.76 -20.02 -3.08
CA GLY A 67 -10.05 -20.31 -2.47
C GLY A 67 -11.22 -19.77 -3.30
N ARG A 68 -12.40 -20.27 -2.95
CA ARG A 68 -13.66 -19.79 -3.52
C ARG A 68 -13.93 -18.37 -3.00
N GLY A 69 -14.19 -17.45 -3.91
CA GLY A 69 -14.49 -16.07 -3.57
C GLY A 69 -15.00 -15.30 -4.78
N THR A 70 -15.55 -14.12 -4.53
CA THR A 70 -15.92 -13.18 -5.59
C THR A 70 -14.74 -12.26 -5.88
N ASP A 71 -14.54 -11.96 -7.16
CA ASP A 71 -13.50 -11.02 -7.54
C ASP A 71 -13.83 -9.62 -7.00
N ALA A 72 -12.82 -8.99 -6.42
CA ALA A 72 -12.90 -7.59 -6.04
C ALA A 72 -13.25 -6.72 -7.25
N LYS A 73 -13.94 -5.61 -7.01
CA LYS A 73 -14.26 -4.65 -8.07
C LYS A 73 -12.98 -3.92 -8.48
N LYS A 74 -12.65 -3.96 -9.76
CA LYS A 74 -11.53 -3.20 -10.32
C LYS A 74 -11.76 -1.70 -10.06
N PRO A 75 -10.80 -0.99 -9.45
CA PRO A 75 -10.95 0.44 -9.22
C PRO A 75 -11.05 1.16 -10.57
N LYS A 76 -11.89 2.20 -10.62
CA LYS A 76 -11.99 3.04 -11.81
C LYS A 76 -10.64 3.75 -12.04
N PRO A 77 -10.19 3.87 -13.30
CA PRO A 77 -9.01 4.68 -13.59
C PRO A 77 -9.25 6.10 -13.10
N LEU A 78 -8.30 6.65 -12.34
CA LEU A 78 -8.36 8.01 -11.85
C LEU A 78 -8.16 8.97 -13.02
N THR A 79 -9.04 9.97 -13.12
CA THR A 79 -8.87 11.04 -14.12
C THR A 79 -7.70 11.94 -13.73
N GLN A 80 -7.04 12.60 -14.69
CA GLN A 80 -5.91 13.52 -14.41
C GLN A 80 -6.26 14.58 -13.36
N LYS A 81 -7.49 15.13 -13.40
CA LYS A 81 -8.00 16.06 -12.39
C LYS A 81 -8.03 15.45 -10.98
N GLN A 82 -8.43 14.19 -10.86
CA GLN A 82 -8.48 13.47 -9.58
C GLN A 82 -7.07 13.16 -9.06
N LEU A 83 -6.13 12.84 -9.95
CA LEU A 83 -4.72 12.67 -9.58
C LEU A 83 -4.16 13.95 -8.97
N VAL A 84 -4.28 15.07 -9.69
CA VAL A 84 -3.81 16.39 -9.24
C VAL A 84 -4.47 16.79 -7.92
N HIS A 85 -5.77 16.56 -7.76
CA HIS A 85 -6.46 16.88 -6.51
C HIS A 85 -5.95 16.03 -5.34
N SER A 86 -5.73 14.73 -5.55
CA SER A 86 -5.19 13.84 -4.52
C SER A 86 -3.75 14.23 -4.12
N GLU A 87 -2.92 14.63 -5.09
CA GLU A 87 -1.56 15.09 -4.81
C GLU A 87 -1.55 16.39 -4.03
N ARG A 88 -2.38 17.36 -4.42
CA ARG A 88 -2.53 18.62 -3.69
C ARG A 88 -3.02 18.38 -2.26
N ALA A 89 -3.97 17.48 -2.05
CA ALA A 89 -4.47 17.12 -0.71
C ALA A 89 -3.35 16.52 0.16
N LYS A 90 -2.55 15.58 -0.38
CA LYS A 90 -1.41 15.00 0.36
C LYS A 90 -0.34 16.03 0.72
N ILE A 91 -0.08 16.98 -0.17
CA ILE A 91 0.86 18.08 0.10
C ILE A 91 0.32 18.95 1.24
N ALA A 92 -0.96 19.32 1.18
CA ALA A 92 -1.62 20.11 2.23
C ALA A 92 -1.61 19.40 3.59
N ASP A 93 -1.88 18.09 3.62
CA ASP A 93 -1.83 17.30 4.86
C ASP A 93 -0.42 17.25 5.45
N ARG A 94 0.61 17.04 4.62
CA ARG A 94 2.01 17.08 5.06
C ARG A 94 2.40 18.45 5.61
N GLU A 95 1.95 19.53 4.98
CA GLU A 95 2.19 20.88 5.49
C GLU A 95 1.49 21.11 6.83
N ARG A 96 0.25 20.64 6.99
CA ARG A 96 -0.49 20.73 8.24
C ARG A 96 0.19 19.96 9.36
N GLU A 97 0.65 18.74 9.08
CA GLU A 97 1.40 17.92 10.03
C GLU A 97 2.72 18.60 10.44
N LYS A 98 3.44 19.19 9.47
CA LYS A 98 4.65 19.97 9.75
C LYS A 98 4.36 21.16 10.66
N ARG A 99 3.30 21.93 10.40
CA ARG A 99 2.89 23.07 11.24
C ARG A 99 2.55 22.63 12.66
N LEU A 100 1.77 21.56 12.83
CA LEU A 100 1.43 21.01 14.14
C LEU A 100 2.70 20.57 14.90
N ARG A 101 3.65 19.94 14.20
CA ARG A 101 4.92 19.53 14.80
C ARG A 101 5.76 20.74 15.22
N GLU A 102 5.83 21.79 14.41
CA GLU A 102 6.51 23.04 14.76
C GLU A 102 5.82 23.74 15.94
N GLU A 103 4.49 23.73 15.99
CA GLU A 103 3.73 24.29 17.13
C GLU A 103 3.97 23.53 18.43
N MET A 104 4.01 22.18 18.38
CA MET A 104 4.32 21.37 19.55
C MET A 104 5.80 21.42 19.96
N ALA A 105 6.71 21.67 19.01
CA ALA A 105 8.14 21.83 19.28
C ALA A 105 8.50 23.24 19.80
N ARG A 106 7.59 24.21 19.72
CA ARG A 106 7.82 25.54 20.30
C ARG A 106 7.73 25.44 21.83
N PRO A 107 8.75 25.93 22.57
CA PRO A 107 8.68 25.96 24.03
C PRO A 107 7.46 26.76 24.51
N ALA A 108 6.79 26.25 25.54
CA ALA A 108 5.53 26.80 26.08
C ALA A 108 5.66 28.26 26.57
N PHE A 109 6.88 28.69 26.87
CA PHE A 109 7.19 30.03 27.36
C PHE A 109 7.42 30.97 26.18
N ARG A 110 6.33 31.55 25.70
CA ARG A 110 6.36 32.56 24.63
C ARG A 110 6.50 33.99 25.14
N HIS A 111 6.36 34.23 26.45
CA HIS A 111 6.58 35.55 27.01
C HIS A 111 7.96 35.66 27.63
N TRP A 112 8.69 36.74 27.31
CA TRP A 112 9.94 37.10 27.99
C TRP A 112 9.78 37.21 29.51
N GLN A 113 8.56 37.49 29.99
CA GLN A 113 8.21 37.53 31.41
C GLN A 113 8.18 36.12 32.04
N ASP A 114 7.76 35.09 31.31
CA ASP A 114 7.76 33.72 31.82
C ASP A 114 9.19 33.16 31.93
N ALA A 115 10.06 33.51 30.98
CA ALA A 115 11.48 33.18 31.05
C ALA A 115 12.17 33.86 32.25
N ALA A 116 11.73 35.07 32.63
CA ALA A 116 12.21 35.77 33.83
C ALA A 116 11.65 35.18 35.13
N LEU A 117 10.40 34.68 35.13
CA LEU A 117 9.75 34.13 36.32
C LEU A 117 10.22 32.70 36.66
N PHE A 118 10.54 31.89 35.64
CA PHE A 118 10.95 30.48 35.81
C PHE A 118 12.43 30.22 35.49
N GLY A 119 13.19 31.24 35.08
CA GLY A 119 14.62 31.14 34.74
C GLY A 119 15.57 30.97 35.93
N GLU A 120 15.08 31.14 37.16
CA GLU A 120 15.88 30.96 38.39
C GLU A 120 15.56 29.64 39.10
N TYR A 121 15.61 28.50 38.40
CA TYR A 121 15.80 27.22 39.10
C TYR A 121 17.30 27.01 39.32
N ARG A 122 17.86 27.69 40.33
CA ARG A 122 19.12 27.25 40.93
C ARG A 122 18.82 25.93 41.62
N SER A 123 19.27 24.82 41.04
CA SER A 123 19.40 23.55 41.74
C SER A 123 20.35 23.78 42.92
N ALA A 124 19.79 24.01 44.12
CA ALA A 124 20.56 24.02 45.35
C ALA A 124 21.15 22.62 45.55
N ALA A 125 22.48 22.56 45.62
CA ALA A 125 23.22 21.44 46.18
C ALA A 125 23.24 21.54 47.71
#